data_AF-M0MTU8-F1
#
_entry.id   AF-M0MTU8-F1
#
_cell.length_a   1.000
_cell.length_b   1.000
_cell.length_c   1.000
_cell.angle_alpha   90.00
_cell.angle_beta   90.00
_cell.angle_gamma   90.00
#
_symmetry.space_group_name_H-M   'P 1'
#
loop_
_entity.id
_entity.type
_entity.pdbx_description
1 polymer ?
#
loop_
_entity_poly.entity_id
_entity_poly.type
_entity_poly.pdbx_seq_one_letter_code
_entity_poly.pdbx_strand_id
1 'polypeptide(L)'
;MTAYRFRVKFDPDPTSLWRDVVVGADSTIVEFQSVINPAVGLDQGHLWFMGSDEDYWNSDVKYQCPQEYEDSLGGDPILRTERIENAGETTIGELTRQLGLEQYDRICYLYDYGDEWRFYAILKEIISDESSEKDPDVVKEKGDSVDQYDLSDANESEMPLPEPLWSVLPETAVPVGDLRTLEDRDEIAHVVILLSLETGFGAVSERFMIQFDDAGYVLENFQPGWQIVEEIDGEDKTEEELLADLASAARDWHAEIAELSGAMTGQHFGEETVEAMHVELEAELERKGYGHL
;
A
#
# COMPACT_ATOMS: atom_id res chain seq x y z
N MET A 1 8.55 35.11 -3.87
CA MET A 1 9.42 34.79 -2.73
C MET A 1 8.53 34.37 -1.60
N THR A 2 8.27 33.07 -1.52
CA THR A 2 7.52 32.44 -0.44
C THR A 2 8.05 31.03 -0.34
N ALA A 3 8.48 30.63 0.85
CA ALA A 3 8.74 29.23 1.18
C ALA A 3 7.84 28.82 2.34
N TYR A 4 7.63 27.52 2.48
CA TYR A 4 6.81 26.94 3.53
C TYR A 4 7.67 26.03 4.39
N ARG A 5 7.50 26.11 5.70
CA ARG A 5 8.04 25.11 6.63
C ARG A 5 6.93 24.17 7.04
N PHE A 6 7.04 22.92 6.65
CA PHE A 6 6.18 21.85 7.12
C PHE A 6 6.89 21.06 8.22
N ARG A 7 6.13 20.66 9.24
CA ARG A 7 6.55 19.60 10.17
C ARG A 7 5.84 18.31 9.79
N VAL A 8 6.57 17.39 9.18
CA VAL A 8 6.12 16.05 8.85
C VAL A 8 6.28 15.16 10.08
N LYS A 9 5.24 14.42 10.43
CA LYS A 9 5.21 13.54 11.59
C LYS A 9 4.73 12.17 11.17
N PHE A 10 5.32 11.15 11.75
CA PHE A 10 4.83 9.78 11.65
C PHE A 10 3.55 9.64 12.48
N ASP A 11 2.46 9.21 11.86
CA ASP A 11 1.15 9.21 12.52
C ASP A 11 1.05 8.23 13.71
N PRO A 12 1.61 7.00 13.64
CA PRO A 12 1.61 6.07 14.77
C PRO A 12 2.45 6.54 15.97
N ASP A 13 3.56 7.26 15.75
CA ASP A 13 4.35 7.88 16.82
C ASP A 13 4.79 9.34 16.52
N PRO A 14 3.86 10.30 16.63
CA PRO A 14 4.05 11.67 16.18
C PRO A 14 4.90 12.51 17.13
N THR A 15 5.31 11.93 18.27
CA THR A 15 6.15 12.60 19.26
C THR A 15 7.60 12.16 19.16
N SER A 16 7.85 10.93 18.72
CA SER A 16 9.19 10.38 18.57
C SER A 16 9.78 10.69 17.20
N LEU A 17 9.02 10.54 16.11
CA LEU A 17 9.51 10.72 14.75
C LEU A 17 8.88 11.93 14.04
N TRP A 18 9.72 12.93 13.74
CA TRP A 18 9.32 14.08 12.90
C TRP A 18 10.49 14.73 12.16
N ARG A 19 10.16 15.42 11.07
CA ARG A 19 11.08 16.23 10.25
C ARG A 19 10.46 17.60 9.98
N ASP A 20 11.22 18.68 10.19
CA ASP A 20 10.87 20.00 9.69
C ASP A 20 11.52 20.16 8.31
N VAL A 21 10.70 20.31 7.28
CA VAL A 21 11.14 20.47 5.89
C VAL A 21 10.77 21.88 5.43
N VAL A 22 11.74 22.60 4.87
CA VAL A 22 11.50 23.90 4.23
C VAL A 22 11.52 23.71 2.73
N VAL A 23 10.48 24.18 2.05
CA VAL A 23 10.29 24.00 0.61
C VAL A 23 9.81 25.30 -0.04
N GLY A 24 10.35 25.64 -1.21
CA GLY A 24 9.93 26.78 -2.00
C GLY A 24 8.50 26.62 -2.53
N ALA A 25 7.78 27.73 -2.68
CA ALA A 25 6.42 27.70 -3.22
C ALA A 25 6.32 27.18 -4.66
N ASP A 26 7.39 27.28 -5.45
CA ASP A 26 7.42 26.85 -6.85
C ASP A 26 7.92 25.40 -7.01
N SER A 27 8.38 24.77 -5.92
CA SER A 27 8.70 23.33 -5.92
C SER A 27 7.43 22.50 -6.03
N THR A 28 7.52 21.39 -6.75
CA THR A 28 6.45 20.41 -6.92
C THR A 28 6.23 19.59 -5.66
N ILE A 29 5.07 18.96 -5.54
CA ILE A 29 4.78 18.03 -4.45
C ILE A 29 5.71 16.82 -4.51
N VAL A 30 6.08 16.35 -5.71
CA VAL A 30 7.08 15.27 -5.89
C VAL A 30 8.45 15.67 -5.33
N GLU A 31 8.92 16.89 -5.62
CA GLU A 31 10.20 17.35 -5.07
C GLU A 31 10.15 17.39 -3.54
N PHE A 32 9.04 17.88 -2.97
CA PHE A 32 8.84 17.87 -1.52
C PHE A 32 8.87 16.46 -0.94
N GLN A 33 8.13 15.52 -1.52
CA GLN A 33 8.07 14.11 -1.10
C GLN A 33 9.43 13.41 -1.25
N SER A 34 10.20 13.75 -2.29
CA SER A 34 11.54 13.17 -2.55
C SER A 34 12.54 13.41 -1.42
N VAL A 35 12.31 14.43 -0.60
CA VAL A 35 13.11 14.76 0.59
C VAL A 35 12.51 14.16 1.86
N ILE A 36 11.19 13.99 1.93
CA ILE A 36 10.53 13.40 3.10
C ILE A 36 10.95 11.94 3.28
N ASN A 37 10.74 11.12 2.24
CA ASN A 37 10.93 9.67 2.32
C ASN A 37 12.31 9.26 2.84
N PRO A 38 13.44 9.67 2.20
CA PRO A 38 14.75 9.30 2.71
C PRO A 38 15.02 9.86 4.11
N ALA A 39 14.42 10.99 4.48
CA ALA A 39 14.58 11.56 5.81
C ALA A 39 13.87 10.74 6.90
N VAL A 40 12.78 10.06 6.56
CA VAL A 40 12.07 9.16 7.48
C VAL A 40 12.46 7.69 7.33
N GLY A 41 13.31 7.34 6.37
CA GLY A 41 13.78 5.97 6.16
C GLY A 41 13.06 5.19 5.07
N LEU A 42 12.22 5.87 4.28
CA LEU A 42 11.46 5.27 3.18
C LEU A 42 12.19 5.41 1.84
N ASP A 43 11.97 4.44 0.95
CA ASP A 43 12.41 4.46 -0.44
C ASP A 43 11.46 5.28 -1.36
N GLN A 44 11.54 5.10 -2.69
CA GLN A 44 10.72 5.82 -3.69
C GLN A 44 9.95 4.87 -4.63
N GLY A 45 9.82 3.60 -4.25
CA GLY A 45 9.32 2.52 -5.09
C GLY A 45 7.80 2.36 -5.11
N HIS A 46 7.11 2.88 -4.11
CA HIS A 46 5.67 2.65 -3.94
C HIS A 46 4.80 3.84 -4.31
N LEU A 47 3.52 3.56 -4.56
CA LEU A 47 2.49 4.57 -4.81
C LEU A 47 2.21 5.38 -3.54
N TRP A 48 1.79 6.64 -3.74
CA TRP A 48 1.54 7.56 -2.64
C TRP A 48 0.67 8.73 -3.07
N PHE A 49 -0.01 9.33 -2.10
CA PHE A 49 -0.72 10.59 -2.28
C PHE A 49 -0.55 11.54 -1.08
N MET A 50 -0.73 12.83 -1.33
CA MET A 50 -1.01 13.82 -0.29
C MET A 50 -2.47 14.26 -0.35
N GLY A 51 -3.08 14.50 0.80
CA GLY A 51 -4.50 14.83 0.90
C GLY A 51 -4.80 15.80 2.04
N SER A 52 -6.09 16.11 2.20
CA SER A 52 -6.57 17.12 3.16
C SER A 52 -7.27 16.54 4.40
N ASP A 53 -7.66 15.27 4.36
CA ASP A 53 -8.47 14.67 5.43
C ASP A 53 -7.60 13.85 6.41
N GLU A 54 -8.06 13.75 7.66
CA GLU A 54 -7.40 13.00 8.72
C GLU A 54 -7.57 11.49 8.57
N ASP A 55 -8.60 11.07 7.85
CA ASP A 55 -8.86 9.68 7.47
C ASP A 55 -8.07 9.27 6.22
N TYR A 56 -7.23 10.16 5.67
CA TYR A 56 -6.37 9.96 4.50
C TYR A 56 -7.16 9.65 3.22
N TRP A 57 -7.74 8.45 3.13
CA TRP A 57 -8.50 7.95 1.99
C TRP A 57 -9.75 8.76 1.69
N ASN A 58 -10.39 9.32 2.72
CA ASN A 58 -11.55 10.21 2.58
C ASN A 58 -11.18 11.67 2.23
N SER A 59 -9.98 11.92 1.71
CA SER A 59 -9.58 13.25 1.25
C SER A 59 -10.40 13.70 0.03
N ASP A 60 -11.10 14.83 0.18
CA ASP A 60 -11.85 15.50 -0.90
C ASP A 60 -10.96 15.82 -2.12
N VAL A 61 -9.66 16.03 -1.88
CA VAL A 61 -8.65 16.16 -2.93
C VAL A 61 -7.43 15.29 -2.63
N LYS A 62 -6.96 14.57 -3.64
CA LYS A 62 -5.75 13.74 -3.60
C LYS A 62 -4.76 14.24 -4.65
N TYR A 63 -3.57 14.58 -4.18
CA TYR A 63 -2.41 14.90 -5.01
C TYR A 63 -1.60 13.62 -5.18
N GLN A 64 -1.86 12.92 -6.28
CA GLN A 64 -1.32 11.58 -6.55
C GLN A 64 0.07 11.67 -7.18
N CYS A 65 0.93 10.68 -6.91
CA CYS A 65 2.23 10.59 -7.57
C CYS A 65 2.05 10.55 -9.11
N PRO A 66 3.02 11.02 -9.91
CA PRO A 66 2.84 11.14 -11.37
C PRO A 66 2.49 9.81 -12.04
N GLN A 67 3.11 8.72 -11.58
CA GLN A 67 2.81 7.37 -12.04
C GLN A 67 1.34 7.04 -11.81
N GLU A 68 0.79 7.36 -10.62
CA GLU A 68 -0.61 7.11 -10.35
C GLU A 68 -1.55 8.01 -11.17
N TYR A 69 -1.17 9.28 -11.32
CA TYR A 69 -1.98 10.29 -12.01
C TYR A 69 -2.09 10.04 -13.52
N GLU A 70 -0.97 9.76 -14.20
CA GLU A 70 -0.94 9.56 -15.66
C GLU A 70 -1.89 8.44 -16.08
N ASP A 71 -1.92 7.37 -15.31
CA ASP A 71 -2.75 6.20 -15.55
C ASP A 71 -4.21 6.42 -15.07
N SER A 72 -4.41 7.25 -14.04
CA SER A 72 -5.74 7.70 -13.60
C SER A 72 -6.50 8.52 -14.64
N LEU A 73 -5.85 9.09 -15.66
CA LEU A 73 -6.49 9.81 -16.76
C LEU A 73 -7.30 8.90 -17.71
N GLY A 74 -7.15 7.57 -17.59
CA GLY A 74 -7.88 6.58 -18.40
C GLY A 74 -9.28 6.17 -17.89
N GLY A 75 -9.65 6.54 -16.65
CA GLY A 75 -10.92 6.17 -16.01
C GLY A 75 -12.10 7.11 -16.31
N ASP A 76 -13.35 6.65 -16.06
CA ASP A 76 -14.56 7.45 -16.27
C ASP A 76 -14.68 8.58 -15.21
N PRO A 77 -14.61 9.87 -15.60
CA PRO A 77 -14.62 11.00 -14.66
C PRO A 77 -15.92 11.13 -13.85
N ILE A 78 -16.99 10.47 -14.27
CA ILE A 78 -18.34 10.66 -13.70
C ILE A 78 -18.54 9.91 -12.37
N LEU A 79 -17.70 8.90 -12.08
CA LEU A 79 -17.81 8.07 -10.86
C LEU A 79 -16.90 8.53 -9.71
N ARG A 80 -16.03 9.51 -9.92
CA ARG A 80 -15.09 9.98 -8.90
C ARG A 80 -15.72 11.07 -8.04
N THR A 81 -15.82 10.82 -6.74
CA THR A 81 -16.28 11.79 -5.75
C THR A 81 -15.17 12.74 -5.32
N GLU A 82 -13.93 12.27 -5.24
CA GLU A 82 -12.76 13.09 -4.96
C GLU A 82 -12.20 13.79 -6.20
N ARG A 83 -11.55 14.92 -5.95
CA ARG A 83 -10.75 15.65 -6.95
C ARG A 83 -9.33 15.09 -6.96
N ILE A 84 -8.83 14.73 -8.14
CA ILE A 84 -7.49 14.18 -8.32
C ILE A 84 -6.61 15.22 -9.04
N GLU A 85 -5.39 15.40 -8.55
CA GLU A 85 -4.40 16.34 -9.09
C GLU A 85 -3.03 15.66 -9.23
N ASN A 86 -2.23 16.06 -10.23
CA ASN A 86 -0.89 15.51 -10.44
C ASN A 86 0.10 16.14 -9.46
N ALA A 87 0.72 15.35 -8.59
CA ALA A 87 1.76 15.84 -7.68
C ALA A 87 3.04 16.31 -8.38
N GLY A 88 3.31 15.82 -9.60
CA GLY A 88 4.47 16.22 -10.41
C GLY A 88 4.29 17.56 -11.11
N GLU A 89 3.05 18.03 -11.27
CA GLU A 89 2.75 19.34 -11.86
C GLU A 89 2.33 20.37 -10.82
N THR A 90 1.67 19.92 -9.75
CA THR A 90 1.18 20.82 -8.70
C THR A 90 2.33 21.28 -7.81
N THR A 91 2.45 22.59 -7.65
CA THR A 91 3.44 23.20 -6.75
C THR A 91 2.93 23.26 -5.31
N ILE A 92 3.84 23.33 -4.34
CA ILE A 92 3.48 23.52 -2.93
C ILE A 92 2.68 24.82 -2.72
N GLY A 93 3.00 25.88 -3.47
CA GLY A 93 2.26 27.13 -3.43
C GLY A 93 0.84 27.01 -3.99
N GLU A 94 0.61 26.14 -4.98
CA GLU A 94 -0.73 25.82 -5.47
C GLU A 94 -1.51 24.96 -4.49
N LEU A 95 -0.91 23.87 -3.97
CA LEU A 95 -1.50 23.04 -2.93
C LEU A 95 -1.98 23.89 -1.75
N THR A 96 -1.10 24.74 -1.22
CA THR A 96 -1.41 25.63 -0.07
C THR A 96 -2.60 26.52 -0.39
N ARG A 97 -2.67 27.07 -1.60
CA ARG A 97 -3.75 27.98 -2.02
C ARG A 97 -5.07 27.26 -2.28
N GLN A 98 -5.02 26.07 -2.89
CA GLN A 98 -6.19 25.27 -3.24
C GLN A 98 -6.88 24.73 -1.99
N LEU A 99 -6.08 24.28 -1.02
CA LEU A 99 -6.57 23.81 0.28
C LEU A 99 -6.88 24.95 1.25
N GLY A 100 -6.44 26.17 0.94
CA GLY A 100 -6.59 27.33 1.82
C GLY A 100 -5.81 27.18 3.13
N LEU A 101 -4.65 26.52 3.09
CA LEU A 101 -3.85 26.23 4.29
C LEU A 101 -3.36 27.53 4.95
N GLU A 102 -3.64 27.64 6.23
CA GLU A 102 -3.08 28.63 7.13
C GLU A 102 -2.02 28.00 8.04
N GLN A 103 -1.32 28.85 8.79
CA GLN A 103 -0.36 28.38 9.75
C GLN A 103 -1.03 27.45 10.78
N TYR A 104 -0.44 26.27 10.96
CA TYR A 104 -0.87 25.14 11.80
C TYR A 104 -1.95 24.22 11.21
N ASP A 105 -2.39 24.47 9.99
CA ASP A 105 -3.18 23.48 9.26
C ASP A 105 -2.31 22.28 8.87
N ARG A 106 -2.99 21.17 8.61
CA ARG A 106 -2.36 19.89 8.28
C ARG A 106 -2.79 19.40 6.91
N ILE A 107 -1.90 18.65 6.30
CA ILE A 107 -2.17 17.77 5.18
C ILE A 107 -1.74 16.35 5.57
N CYS A 108 -2.39 15.34 4.99
CA CYS A 108 -2.00 13.95 5.16
C CYS A 108 -1.03 13.55 4.05
N TYR A 109 -0.17 12.59 4.34
CA TYR A 109 0.72 11.95 3.39
C TYR A 109 0.66 10.45 3.64
N LEU A 110 0.14 9.70 2.67
CA LEU A 110 0.08 8.25 2.70
C LEU A 110 1.05 7.72 1.67
N TYR A 111 1.98 6.89 2.13
CA TYR A 111 2.97 6.24 1.29
C TYR A 111 2.86 4.74 1.44
N ASP A 112 2.94 4.02 0.33
CA ASP A 112 2.69 2.57 0.26
C ASP A 112 1.23 2.26 0.66
N TYR A 113 0.43 1.85 -0.32
CA TYR A 113 -0.99 1.58 -0.08
C TYR A 113 -1.23 0.24 0.62
N GLY A 114 -0.23 -0.64 0.65
CA GLY A 114 -0.28 -1.92 1.38
C GLY A 114 0.08 -1.72 2.86
N ASP A 115 1.28 -1.21 3.13
CA ASP A 115 1.76 -0.97 4.50
C ASP A 115 1.10 0.25 5.17
N GLU A 116 0.53 1.15 4.36
CA GLU A 116 -0.08 2.40 4.78
C GLU A 116 0.83 3.22 5.71
N TRP A 117 2.03 3.55 5.24
CA TRP A 117 2.92 4.46 5.96
C TRP A 117 2.29 5.86 6.04
N ARG A 118 1.65 6.12 7.17
CA ARG A 118 0.88 7.33 7.43
C ARG A 118 1.74 8.41 8.08
N PHE A 119 1.76 9.55 7.42
CA PHE A 119 2.35 10.78 7.95
C PHE A 119 1.35 11.92 7.83
N TYR A 120 1.57 12.96 8.61
CA TYR A 120 0.89 14.23 8.38
C TYR A 120 1.88 15.38 8.49
N ALA A 121 1.67 16.40 7.66
CA ALA A 121 2.52 17.57 7.59
C ALA A 121 1.77 18.80 8.08
N ILE A 122 2.25 19.42 9.16
CA ILE A 122 1.69 20.65 9.71
C ILE A 122 2.43 21.85 9.10
N LEU A 123 1.72 22.80 8.51
CA LEU A 123 2.29 24.06 8.05
C LEU A 123 2.74 24.92 9.24
N LYS A 124 4.02 24.87 9.62
CA LYS A 124 4.55 25.58 10.78
C LYS A 124 4.75 27.06 10.55
N GLU A 125 5.14 27.45 9.34
CA GLU A 125 5.55 28.81 9.03
C GLU A 125 5.44 29.09 7.53
N ILE A 126 4.98 30.28 7.18
CA ILE A 126 5.01 30.84 5.83
C ILE A 126 6.12 31.89 5.82
N ILE A 127 7.17 31.67 5.02
CA ILE A 127 8.40 32.47 5.04
C ILE A 127 8.43 33.37 3.80
N SER A 128 8.11 34.65 3.97
CA SER A 128 8.01 35.62 2.86
C SER A 128 9.36 36.06 2.27
N ASP A 129 10.45 35.88 3.01
CA ASP A 129 11.76 36.41 2.66
C ASP A 129 12.68 35.35 2.00
N GLU A 130 12.20 34.12 1.89
CA GLU A 130 12.90 33.00 1.25
C GLU A 130 12.51 32.85 -0.23
N SER A 131 13.42 32.28 -1.02
CA SER A 131 13.17 32.04 -2.44
C SER A 131 12.01 31.08 -2.64
N SER A 132 11.13 31.38 -3.60
CA SER A 132 10.08 30.43 -4.00
C SER A 132 10.63 29.25 -4.82
N GLU A 133 11.83 29.40 -5.39
CA GLU A 133 12.57 28.35 -6.10
C GLU A 133 13.50 27.56 -5.16
N LYS A 134 13.33 27.68 -3.84
CA LYS A 134 14.19 26.99 -2.87
C LYS A 134 13.93 25.48 -2.93
N ASP A 135 14.97 24.71 -3.23
CA ASP A 135 14.92 23.25 -3.13
C ASP A 135 14.48 22.79 -1.73
N PRO A 136 13.63 21.76 -1.63
CA PRO A 136 13.21 21.21 -0.35
C PRO A 136 14.41 20.73 0.48
N ASP A 137 14.40 21.02 1.77
CA ASP A 137 15.51 20.69 2.67
C ASP A 137 15.02 20.40 4.10
N VAL A 138 15.60 19.38 4.74
CA VAL A 138 15.30 19.03 6.14
C VAL A 138 16.12 19.94 7.05
N VAL A 139 15.45 20.88 7.73
CA VAL A 139 16.12 21.88 8.58
C VAL A 139 16.17 21.48 10.05
N LYS A 140 15.29 20.58 10.50
CA LYS A 140 15.29 19.98 11.84
C LYS A 140 14.69 18.59 11.82
N GLU A 141 15.09 17.75 12.76
CA GLU A 141 14.61 16.39 12.86
C GLU A 141 14.62 15.90 14.31
N LYS A 142 13.84 14.85 14.56
CA LYS A 142 13.85 14.07 15.80
C LYS A 142 13.39 12.65 15.51
N GLY A 143 13.99 11.70 16.23
CA GLY A 143 13.64 10.29 16.15
C GLY A 143 14.43 9.61 15.06
N ASP A 144 14.74 8.35 15.32
CA ASP A 144 15.35 7.46 14.36
C ASP A 144 14.37 7.26 13.20
N SER A 145 14.92 7.10 12.00
CA SER A 145 14.13 6.74 10.83
C SER A 145 13.36 5.45 11.08
N VAL A 146 12.20 5.30 10.44
CA VAL A 146 11.57 3.98 10.41
C VAL A 146 12.54 3.01 9.76
N ASP A 147 12.60 1.80 10.29
CA ASP A 147 13.09 0.70 9.50
C ASP A 147 11.93 0.32 8.60
N GLN A 148 11.98 0.76 7.34
CA GLN A 148 10.91 0.47 6.40
C GLN A 148 10.68 -1.05 6.36
N TYR A 149 11.75 -1.84 6.50
CA TYR A 149 11.73 -3.31 6.50
C TYR A 149 12.76 -3.83 7.54
N ASP A 150 12.40 -3.92 8.83
CA ASP A 150 13.31 -4.48 9.86
C ASP A 150 13.71 -5.93 9.52
N LEU A 151 14.85 -6.08 8.85
CA LEU A 151 15.41 -7.38 8.44
C LEU A 151 15.93 -8.20 9.64
N SER A 152 15.87 -7.69 10.87
CA SER A 152 16.51 -8.32 12.03
C SER A 152 15.64 -9.35 12.77
N ASP A 153 14.34 -9.41 12.48
CA ASP A 153 13.44 -10.50 12.89
C ASP A 153 13.14 -11.51 11.77
N ALA A 154 13.86 -11.45 10.65
CA ALA A 154 13.93 -12.53 9.67
C ALA A 154 14.80 -13.67 10.21
N ASN A 155 14.31 -14.39 11.21
CA ASN A 155 14.90 -15.65 11.62
C ASN A 155 13.82 -16.74 11.70
N GLU A 156 14.06 -17.77 10.89
CA GLU A 156 13.38 -19.07 10.83
C GLU A 156 12.09 -19.16 9.99
N SER A 157 12.14 -18.80 8.70
CA SER A 157 11.67 -19.65 7.57
C SER A 157 11.66 -18.89 6.22
N GLU A 158 12.82 -18.43 5.73
CA GLU A 158 12.93 -18.08 4.30
C GLU A 158 13.07 -19.37 3.48
N MET A 159 11.93 -19.99 3.18
CA MET A 159 11.85 -20.83 1.99
C MET A 159 11.72 -19.86 0.80
N PRO A 160 12.69 -19.79 -0.13
CA PRO A 160 12.50 -19.01 -1.34
C PRO A 160 11.22 -19.51 -2.03
N LEU A 161 10.45 -18.61 -2.63
CA LEU A 161 9.25 -18.97 -3.38
C LEU A 161 9.55 -20.15 -4.33
N PRO A 162 8.64 -21.12 -4.47
CA PRO A 162 8.85 -22.21 -5.40
C PRO A 162 8.99 -21.65 -6.83
N GLU A 163 9.84 -22.27 -7.64
CA GLU A 163 9.79 -22.01 -9.09
C GLU A 163 8.41 -22.46 -9.62
N PRO A 164 7.81 -21.71 -10.57
CA PRO A 164 8.39 -20.60 -11.28
C PRO A 164 8.11 -19.22 -10.65
N LEU A 165 7.51 -19.16 -9.46
CA LEU A 165 7.02 -17.90 -8.85
C LEU A 165 8.14 -16.94 -8.51
N TRP A 166 9.24 -17.47 -7.97
CA TRP A 166 10.43 -16.68 -7.67
C TRP A 166 10.93 -15.85 -8.86
N SER A 167 10.81 -16.35 -10.09
CA SER A 167 11.36 -15.69 -11.28
C SER A 167 10.38 -14.75 -11.99
N VAL A 168 9.11 -14.70 -11.56
CA VAL A 168 8.03 -14.05 -12.33
C VAL A 168 7.17 -13.10 -11.51
N LEU A 169 7.10 -13.30 -10.19
CA LEU A 169 6.36 -12.38 -9.34
C LEU A 169 7.21 -11.12 -9.10
N PRO A 170 6.63 -9.92 -9.30
CA PRO A 170 7.27 -8.68 -8.88
C PRO A 170 7.37 -8.63 -7.35
N GLU A 171 8.22 -7.74 -6.83
CA GLU A 171 8.39 -7.55 -5.38
C GLU A 171 7.14 -6.94 -4.70
N THR A 172 6.15 -6.51 -5.48
CA THR A 172 4.94 -5.77 -5.04
C THR A 172 3.64 -6.53 -5.36
N ALA A 173 2.50 -5.92 -5.00
CA ALA A 173 1.16 -6.31 -5.45
C ALA A 173 1.11 -6.59 -6.96
N VAL A 174 0.31 -7.59 -7.35
CA VAL A 174 0.23 -8.07 -8.74
C VAL A 174 -1.17 -7.79 -9.30
N PRO A 175 -1.30 -7.32 -10.55
CA PRO A 175 -2.60 -7.23 -11.20
C PRO A 175 -3.35 -8.58 -11.19
N VAL A 176 -4.62 -8.58 -10.82
CA VAL A 176 -5.48 -9.77 -10.80
C VAL A 176 -5.51 -10.46 -12.17
N GLY A 177 -5.44 -9.69 -13.25
CA GLY A 177 -5.32 -10.22 -14.60
C GLY A 177 -4.06 -11.05 -14.79
N ASP A 178 -2.91 -10.57 -14.30
CA ASP A 178 -1.62 -11.23 -14.45
C ASP A 178 -1.56 -12.51 -13.61
N LEU A 179 -2.08 -12.49 -12.39
CA LEU A 179 -2.21 -13.70 -11.56
C LEU A 179 -3.01 -14.79 -12.26
N ARG A 180 -4.12 -14.42 -12.92
CA ARG A 180 -4.94 -15.40 -13.67
C ARG A 180 -4.20 -15.99 -14.87
N THR A 181 -3.29 -15.25 -15.51
CA THR A 181 -2.48 -15.80 -16.61
C THR A 181 -1.47 -16.85 -16.15
N LEU A 182 -1.18 -16.96 -14.84
CA LEU A 182 -0.30 -18.01 -14.33
C LEU A 182 -0.90 -19.40 -14.53
N GLU A 183 -2.23 -19.54 -14.56
CA GLU A 183 -2.92 -20.81 -14.85
C GLU A 183 -2.72 -21.28 -16.31
N ASP A 184 -2.21 -20.43 -17.20
CA ASP A 184 -1.85 -20.85 -18.57
C ASP A 184 -0.56 -21.70 -18.57
N ARG A 185 0.12 -21.85 -17.43
CA ARG A 185 1.31 -22.68 -17.28
C ARG A 185 0.92 -24.10 -16.89
N ASP A 186 1.52 -25.08 -17.56
CA ASP A 186 1.22 -26.51 -17.37
C ASP A 186 1.45 -27.03 -15.94
N GLU A 187 2.21 -26.30 -15.11
CA GLU A 187 2.60 -26.68 -13.74
C GLU A 187 1.64 -26.12 -12.67
N ILE A 188 0.71 -25.23 -13.05
CA ILE A 188 -0.17 -24.52 -12.11
C ILE A 188 -1.62 -24.95 -12.39
N ALA A 189 -2.23 -25.62 -11.40
CA ALA A 189 -3.61 -26.09 -11.48
C ALA A 189 -4.61 -24.97 -11.18
N HIS A 190 -4.38 -24.20 -10.10
CA HIS A 190 -5.28 -23.13 -9.67
C HIS A 190 -4.53 -21.92 -9.14
N VAL A 191 -5.06 -20.73 -9.42
CA VAL A 191 -4.74 -19.45 -8.77
C VAL A 191 -6.03 -18.83 -8.28
N VAL A 192 -6.16 -18.69 -6.96
CA VAL A 192 -7.35 -18.15 -6.28
C VAL A 192 -6.98 -16.86 -5.59
N ILE A 193 -7.59 -15.76 -6.00
CA ILE A 193 -7.32 -14.44 -5.42
C ILE A 193 -8.04 -14.35 -4.07
N LEU A 194 -7.33 -13.99 -3.02
CA LEU A 194 -7.89 -13.92 -1.66
C LEU A 194 -8.37 -12.52 -1.31
N LEU A 195 -7.68 -11.52 -1.85
CA LEU A 195 -8.05 -10.13 -1.72
C LEU A 195 -7.78 -9.40 -3.03
N SER A 196 -8.78 -8.68 -3.49
CA SER A 196 -8.68 -7.78 -4.62
C SER A 196 -8.89 -6.34 -4.18
N LEU A 197 -7.85 -5.53 -4.36
CA LEU A 197 -7.92 -4.10 -4.14
C LEU A 197 -8.22 -3.44 -5.48
N GLU A 198 -9.40 -2.82 -5.58
CA GLU A 198 -9.77 -2.03 -6.75
C GLU A 198 -8.95 -0.73 -6.76
N THR A 199 -8.11 -0.59 -7.79
CA THR A 199 -7.28 0.59 -7.98
C THR A 199 -7.70 1.35 -9.25
N GLY A 200 -7.12 2.53 -9.48
CA GLY A 200 -7.27 3.24 -10.76
C GLY A 200 -6.82 2.45 -12.00
N PHE A 201 -6.14 1.31 -11.80
CA PHE A 201 -5.46 0.46 -12.78
C PHE A 201 -6.16 -0.89 -12.97
N GLY A 202 -7.29 -1.10 -12.27
CA GLY A 202 -7.97 -2.38 -12.14
C GLY A 202 -7.67 -3.06 -10.81
N ALA A 203 -8.26 -4.24 -10.61
CA ALA A 203 -8.02 -5.02 -9.41
C ALA A 203 -6.57 -5.51 -9.35
N VAL A 204 -5.87 -5.22 -8.25
CA VAL A 204 -4.59 -5.82 -7.88
C VAL A 204 -4.78 -6.70 -6.67
N SER A 205 -3.83 -7.60 -6.42
CA SER A 205 -3.87 -8.50 -5.30
C SER A 205 -2.50 -8.62 -4.65
N GLU A 206 -2.51 -8.57 -3.33
CA GLU A 206 -1.36 -8.82 -2.45
C GLU A 206 -1.49 -10.18 -1.77
N ARG A 207 -2.60 -10.89 -1.98
CA ARG A 207 -2.90 -12.18 -1.34
C ARG A 207 -3.59 -13.11 -2.30
N PHE A 208 -2.99 -14.27 -2.54
CA PHE A 208 -3.59 -15.30 -3.37
C PHE A 208 -3.12 -16.68 -2.94
N MET A 209 -3.91 -17.69 -3.28
CA MET A 209 -3.50 -19.08 -3.21
C MET A 209 -3.09 -19.55 -4.59
N ILE A 210 -2.10 -20.42 -4.62
CA ILE A 210 -1.65 -21.09 -5.83
C ILE A 210 -1.46 -22.57 -5.58
N GLN A 211 -1.89 -23.36 -6.53
CA GLN A 211 -1.82 -24.81 -6.47
C GLN A 211 -1.01 -25.34 -7.64
N PHE A 212 0.01 -26.11 -7.31
CA PHE A 212 0.77 -26.98 -8.21
C PHE A 212 0.23 -28.41 -8.13
N ASP A 213 0.75 -29.30 -8.97
CA ASP A 213 0.36 -30.71 -8.99
C ASP A 213 0.64 -31.43 -7.66
N ASP A 214 1.71 -31.05 -6.95
CA ASP A 214 2.22 -31.74 -5.76
C ASP A 214 2.26 -30.87 -4.50
N ALA A 215 1.91 -29.59 -4.59
CA ALA A 215 1.92 -28.68 -3.46
C ALA A 215 1.00 -27.48 -3.67
N GLY A 216 0.57 -26.86 -2.58
CA GLY A 216 -0.22 -25.64 -2.57
C GLY A 216 0.40 -24.60 -1.66
N TYR A 217 0.22 -23.33 -1.98
CA TYR A 217 0.76 -22.22 -1.20
C TYR A 217 -0.29 -21.13 -1.02
N VAL A 218 -0.41 -20.64 0.22
CA VAL A 218 -1.05 -19.36 0.52
C VAL A 218 0.05 -18.31 0.54
N LEU A 219 -0.08 -17.33 -0.33
CA LEU A 219 0.93 -16.29 -0.52
C LEU A 219 0.39 -14.94 -0.10
N GLU A 220 1.23 -14.19 0.59
CA GLU A 220 1.01 -12.80 0.91
C GLU A 220 2.24 -12.00 0.50
N ASN A 221 2.02 -10.83 -0.09
CA ASN A 221 3.04 -9.83 -0.26
C ASN A 221 3.10 -9.00 1.03
N PHE A 222 4.10 -9.29 1.87
CA PHE A 222 4.40 -8.56 3.09
C PHE A 222 5.91 -8.44 3.24
N GLN A 223 6.40 -7.24 3.50
CA GLN A 223 7.82 -6.89 3.41
C GLN A 223 8.75 -7.92 4.10
N PRO A 224 9.84 -8.38 3.43
CA PRO A 224 10.48 -7.78 2.25
C PRO A 224 9.99 -8.30 0.88
N GLY A 225 8.80 -8.89 0.76
CA GLY A 225 8.25 -9.33 -0.53
C GLY A 225 7.19 -10.41 -0.42
N TRP A 226 7.12 -11.31 -1.41
CA TRP A 226 6.21 -12.45 -1.32
C TRP A 226 6.69 -13.47 -0.31
N GLN A 227 5.81 -13.81 0.64
CA GLN A 227 6.03 -14.82 1.65
C GLN A 227 5.02 -15.95 1.51
N ILE A 228 5.47 -17.15 1.86
CA ILE A 228 4.59 -18.31 2.01
C ILE A 228 4.02 -18.24 3.43
N VAL A 229 2.73 -17.93 3.51
CA VAL A 229 1.98 -17.96 4.77
C VAL A 229 1.77 -19.40 5.20
N GLU A 230 1.37 -20.25 4.27
CA GLU A 230 1.14 -21.67 4.50
C GLU A 230 1.54 -22.46 3.26
N GLU A 231 2.21 -23.60 3.46
CA GLU A 231 2.48 -24.60 2.43
C GLU A 231 1.72 -25.88 2.74
N ILE A 232 1.03 -26.42 1.75
CA ILE A 232 0.25 -27.64 1.86
C ILE A 232 0.81 -28.69 0.91
N ASP A 233 1.29 -29.78 1.50
CA ASP A 233 1.76 -30.95 0.75
C ASP A 233 0.60 -31.66 0.02
N GLY A 234 0.85 -32.01 -1.25
CA GLY A 234 -0.07 -32.66 -2.16
C GLY A 234 0.27 -34.12 -2.51
N GLU A 235 1.37 -34.71 -2.01
CA GLU A 235 1.88 -36.04 -2.44
C GLU A 235 0.82 -37.16 -2.42
N ASP A 236 -0.17 -37.07 -1.52
CA ASP A 236 -1.26 -38.05 -1.35
C ASP A 236 -2.67 -37.45 -1.56
N LYS A 237 -2.80 -36.28 -2.18
CA LYS A 237 -4.08 -35.58 -2.36
C LYS A 237 -4.50 -35.50 -3.82
N THR A 238 -5.81 -35.56 -4.05
CA THR A 238 -6.37 -35.15 -5.35
C THR A 238 -6.30 -33.62 -5.49
N GLU A 239 -6.40 -33.13 -6.73
CA GLU A 239 -6.44 -31.69 -7.02
C GLU A 239 -7.50 -30.96 -6.17
N GLU A 240 -8.70 -31.54 -6.04
CA GLU A 240 -9.80 -30.97 -5.25
C GLU A 240 -9.54 -31.03 -3.73
N GLU A 241 -8.94 -32.11 -3.22
CA GLU A 241 -8.58 -32.22 -1.80
C GLU A 241 -7.49 -31.21 -1.42
N LEU A 242 -6.49 -31.01 -2.28
CA LEU A 242 -5.46 -30.00 -2.08
C LEU A 242 -6.04 -28.58 -2.12
N LEU A 243 -6.94 -28.29 -3.07
CA LEU A 243 -7.63 -27.01 -3.14
C LEU A 243 -8.51 -26.75 -1.91
N ALA A 244 -9.20 -27.77 -1.40
CA ALA A 244 -10.01 -27.67 -0.19
C ALA A 244 -9.17 -27.33 1.05
N ASP A 245 -8.01 -27.98 1.19
CA ASP A 245 -7.09 -27.69 2.29
C ASP A 245 -6.51 -26.26 2.17
N LEU A 246 -6.20 -25.80 0.95
CA LEU A 246 -5.77 -24.41 0.72
C LEU A 246 -6.85 -23.41 1.09
N ALA A 247 -8.09 -23.65 0.67
CA ALA A 247 -9.22 -22.80 1.03
C ALA A 247 -9.44 -22.76 2.55
N SER A 248 -9.21 -23.87 3.25
CA SER A 248 -9.23 -23.90 4.72
C SER A 248 -8.11 -23.02 5.31
N ALA A 249 -6.88 -23.17 4.82
CA ALA A 249 -5.74 -22.40 5.30
C ALA A 249 -5.93 -20.88 5.07
N ALA A 250 -6.49 -20.48 3.93
CA ALA A 250 -6.80 -19.08 3.66
C ALA A 250 -7.86 -18.49 4.62
N ARG A 251 -8.88 -19.27 5.00
CA ARG A 251 -9.88 -18.85 5.99
C ARG A 251 -9.26 -18.67 7.38
N ASP A 252 -8.39 -19.60 7.77
CA ASP A 252 -7.65 -19.49 9.04
C ASP A 252 -6.74 -18.24 9.03
N TRP A 253 -6.04 -18.00 7.92
CA TRP A 253 -5.21 -16.80 7.74
C TRP A 253 -6.01 -15.49 7.80
N HIS A 254 -7.17 -15.42 7.16
CA HIS A 254 -8.06 -14.24 7.26
C HIS A 254 -8.47 -13.92 8.70
N ALA A 255 -8.68 -14.95 9.53
CA ALA A 255 -8.97 -14.76 10.95
C ALA A 255 -7.76 -14.19 11.70
N GLU A 256 -6.55 -14.68 11.42
CA GLU A 256 -5.31 -14.17 12.02
C GLU A 256 -5.04 -12.70 11.65
N ILE A 257 -5.24 -12.32 10.38
CA ILE A 257 -5.11 -10.93 9.93
C ILE A 257 -6.03 -10.00 10.73
N ALA A 258 -7.30 -10.38 10.90
CA ALA A 258 -8.27 -9.54 11.62
C ALA A 258 -7.89 -9.36 13.10
N GLU A 259 -7.31 -10.39 13.73
CA GLU A 259 -6.78 -10.28 15.10
C GLU A 259 -5.57 -9.34 15.17
N LEU A 260 -4.62 -9.46 14.24
CA LEU A 260 -3.41 -8.63 14.17
C LEU A 260 -3.75 -7.15 13.90
N SER A 261 -4.59 -6.86 12.90
CA SER A 261 -5.04 -5.50 12.60
C SER A 261 -5.80 -4.88 13.78
N GLY A 262 -6.57 -5.70 14.52
CA GLY A 262 -7.30 -5.23 15.69
C GLY A 262 -6.38 -4.86 16.86
N ALA A 263 -5.28 -5.58 17.03
CA ALA A 263 -4.28 -5.29 18.04
C ALA A 263 -3.52 -3.98 17.76
N MET A 264 -3.25 -3.66 16.49
CA MET A 264 -2.49 -2.47 16.10
C MET A 264 -3.30 -1.16 16.16
N THR A 265 -4.57 -1.19 15.79
CA THR A 265 -5.42 0.01 15.67
C THR A 265 -6.18 0.35 16.97
N GLY A 266 -6.19 -0.57 17.95
CA GLY A 266 -7.00 -0.44 19.17
C GLY A 266 -8.51 -0.49 18.90
N GLN A 267 -8.93 -0.80 17.67
CA GLN A 267 -10.30 -1.12 17.29
C GLN A 267 -10.41 -2.64 17.08
N HIS A 268 -11.47 -3.27 17.56
CA HIS A 268 -11.78 -4.62 17.08
C HIS A 268 -12.25 -4.49 15.63
N PHE A 269 -11.43 -4.90 14.67
CA PHE A 269 -11.95 -5.28 13.36
C PHE A 269 -12.90 -6.45 13.61
N GLY A 270 -14.19 -6.20 13.40
CA GLY A 270 -15.25 -7.14 13.74
C GLY A 270 -15.31 -8.31 12.76
N GLU A 271 -16.12 -9.31 13.11
CA GLU A 271 -16.52 -10.43 12.25
C GLU A 271 -16.85 -9.98 10.80
N GLU A 272 -17.34 -8.74 10.62
CA GLU A 272 -17.68 -8.12 9.34
C GLU A 272 -16.50 -7.99 8.35
N THR A 273 -15.26 -7.78 8.82
CA THR A 273 -14.08 -7.69 7.93
C THR A 273 -13.63 -9.08 7.48
N VAL A 274 -13.68 -10.07 8.37
CA VAL A 274 -13.38 -11.48 8.04
C VAL A 274 -14.42 -12.03 7.06
N GLU A 275 -15.69 -11.73 7.29
CA GLU A 275 -16.77 -12.09 6.38
C GLU A 275 -16.58 -11.50 4.98
N ALA A 276 -16.13 -10.24 4.86
CA ALA A 276 -15.84 -9.65 3.55
C ALA A 276 -14.71 -10.38 2.80
N MET A 277 -13.64 -10.79 3.50
CA MET A 277 -12.55 -11.56 2.91
C MET A 277 -12.99 -12.98 2.51
N HIS A 278 -13.87 -13.61 3.31
CA HIS A 278 -14.47 -14.90 2.95
C HIS A 278 -15.36 -14.82 1.71
N VAL A 279 -16.12 -13.72 1.53
CA VAL A 279 -16.96 -13.52 0.35
C VAL A 279 -16.13 -13.49 -0.94
N GLU A 280 -14.94 -12.87 -0.93
CA GLU A 280 -14.06 -12.86 -2.11
C GLU A 280 -13.52 -14.25 -2.44
N LEU A 281 -13.03 -14.99 -1.43
CA LEU A 281 -12.60 -16.38 -1.58
C LEU A 281 -13.71 -17.26 -2.15
N GLU A 282 -14.92 -17.19 -1.59
CA GLU A 282 -16.07 -17.97 -2.05
C GLU A 282 -16.46 -17.63 -3.48
N ALA A 283 -16.43 -16.35 -3.86
CA ALA A 283 -16.74 -15.91 -5.22
C ALA A 283 -15.71 -16.43 -6.24
N GLU A 284 -14.42 -16.49 -5.88
CA GLU A 284 -13.38 -17.05 -6.73
C GLU A 284 -13.51 -18.58 -6.89
N LEU A 285 -13.78 -19.29 -5.78
CA LEU A 285 -14.03 -20.74 -5.81
C LEU A 285 -15.27 -21.07 -6.65
N GLU A 286 -16.37 -20.33 -6.48
CA GLU A 286 -17.59 -20.51 -7.29
C GLU A 286 -17.30 -20.30 -8.78
N ARG A 287 -16.52 -19.28 -9.14
CA ARG A 287 -16.17 -19.00 -10.54
C ARG A 287 -15.40 -20.16 -11.19
N LYS A 288 -14.59 -20.85 -10.41
CA LYS A 288 -13.80 -22.02 -10.86
C LYS A 288 -14.59 -23.33 -10.80
N GLY A 289 -15.83 -23.31 -10.30
CA GLY A 289 -16.68 -24.50 -10.20
C GLY A 289 -16.53 -25.27 -8.89
N TYR A 290 -15.87 -24.68 -7.89
CA TYR A 290 -15.58 -25.25 -6.57
C TYR A 290 -16.35 -24.57 -5.44
N GLY A 291 -17.49 -23.95 -5.73
CA GLY A 291 -18.30 -23.25 -4.70
C GLY A 291 -18.89 -24.14 -3.60
N HIS A 292 -18.62 -25.45 -3.62
CA HIS A 292 -18.95 -26.38 -2.53
C HIS A 292 -17.83 -26.55 -1.50
N LEU A 293 -16.64 -25.98 -1.75
CA LEU A 293 -15.47 -26.00 -0.87
C LEU A 293 -15.43 -24.83 0.12
#